data_AF-A0A523VHK3-F1
#
_entry.id   AF-A0A523VHK3-F1
#
_cell.length_a   1.000
_cell.length_b   1.000
_cell.length_c   1.000
_cell.angle_alpha   90.00
_cell.angle_beta   90.00
_cell.angle_gamma   90.00
#
_symmetry.space_group_name_H-M   'P 1'
#
loop_
_entity.id
_entity.type
_entity.pdbx_description
1 polymer ?
#
loop_
_entity_poly.entity_id
_entity_poly.type
_entity_poly.pdbx_seq_one_letter_code
_entity_poly.pdbx_strand_id
1 'polypeptide(L)'
;MFIFPLVFTGISTSLPMGAMENPVVRKGMRILTTGNWSSLFPSGNDFFVPINTIDPRPPRPAERDGQATNSTKGYTLIELVVVVALLGLFLGLAIPRFRYALVTDDLKATTRRMVGLVREVRNEAIREQKVYLVHLDLETNRLWIEYAGMGEEERALAQEQAFVFPRGVRVLDVWRRGKGKQAHGEVILHFSKKGYVEQTLIHLGADDGREFTLTLSPFLGTVKIYDKYVDI
;
A
#
# COMPACT_ATOMS: atom_id res chain seq x y z
N MET A 1 20.20 -3.99 31.73
CA MET A 1 18.74 -3.97 31.59
C MET A 1 18.29 -2.53 31.41
N PHE A 2 18.16 -2.07 30.17
CA PHE A 2 17.61 -0.74 29.87
C PHE A 2 16.65 -0.87 28.69
N ILE A 3 15.40 -0.51 28.98
CA ILE A 3 14.25 -0.51 28.08
C ILE A 3 14.09 0.94 27.63
N PHE A 4 13.97 1.19 26.33
CA PHE A 4 13.52 2.47 25.79
C PHE A 4 12.43 2.23 24.73
N PRO A 5 11.21 2.73 24.95
CA PRO A 5 10.28 3.08 23.90
C PRO A 5 10.12 4.60 23.85
N LEU A 6 10.27 5.23 22.69
CA LEU A 6 9.82 6.60 22.48
C LEU A 6 9.07 6.71 21.15
N VAL A 7 7.75 6.63 21.25
CA VAL A 7 6.81 7.07 20.22
C VAL A 7 6.43 8.51 20.59
N PHE A 8 6.79 9.47 19.74
CA PHE A 8 6.46 10.88 19.94
C PHE A 8 5.15 11.23 19.21
N THR A 9 4.29 11.91 19.95
CA THR A 9 2.95 12.40 19.63
C THR A 9 2.93 13.61 18.69
N GLY A 10 1.89 13.67 17.86
CA GLY A 10 0.99 14.82 17.71
C GLY A 10 1.55 16.14 17.17
N ILE A 11 1.19 16.47 15.93
CA ILE A 11 1.17 17.86 15.45
C ILE A 11 -0.26 18.21 15.06
N SER A 12 -0.82 19.12 15.87
CA SER A 12 -2.03 19.90 15.61
C SER A 12 -1.63 21.17 14.87
N THR A 13 -2.29 21.48 13.75
CA THR A 13 -2.24 22.81 13.13
C THR A 13 -3.64 23.18 12.65
N SER A 14 -4.21 24.17 13.34
CA SER A 14 -5.40 24.94 12.99
C SER A 14 -5.01 26.18 12.16
N LEU A 15 -5.86 26.60 11.21
CA LEU A 15 -6.05 27.98 10.67
C LEU A 15 -7.08 27.96 9.49
N PRO A 16 -7.72 29.09 9.10
CA PRO A 16 -9.05 29.46 9.60
C PRO A 16 -10.15 29.58 8.52
N MET A 17 -11.34 29.79 9.08
CA MET A 17 -12.61 30.28 8.53
C MET A 17 -12.52 31.31 7.39
N GLY A 18 -13.24 31.04 6.30
CA GLY A 18 -13.56 31.98 5.23
C GLY A 18 -14.99 31.72 4.74
N ALA A 19 -15.85 32.71 4.97
CA ALA A 19 -17.29 32.68 4.72
C ALA A 19 -17.65 32.75 3.22
N MET A 20 -18.72 32.06 2.83
CA MET A 20 -19.57 32.50 1.72
C MET A 20 -21.00 31.99 1.97
N GLU A 21 -21.86 32.93 2.36
CA GLU A 21 -23.32 32.78 2.43
C GLU A 21 -23.93 32.65 1.03
N ASN A 22 -25.01 31.88 0.91
CA ASN A 22 -26.08 32.20 -0.03
C ASN A 22 -27.41 31.60 0.45
N PRO A 23 -28.44 32.42 0.77
CA PRO A 23 -29.76 31.95 1.17
C PRO A 23 -30.70 31.89 -0.04
N VAL A 24 -31.77 31.08 0.03
CA VAL A 24 -33.14 31.44 -0.43
C VAL A 24 -34.12 30.27 -0.22
N VAL A 25 -35.01 30.51 0.75
CA VAL A 25 -36.47 30.31 0.77
C VAL A 25 -37.06 28.89 0.69
N ARG A 26 -37.54 28.41 1.86
CA ARG A 26 -38.68 27.49 1.97
C ARG A 26 -39.98 28.31 2.03
N LYS A 27 -40.92 28.04 1.12
CA LYS A 27 -42.25 28.66 1.11
C LYS A 27 -43.28 27.66 1.66
N GLY A 28 -43.83 27.96 2.83
CA GLY A 28 -45.07 27.37 3.31
C GLY A 28 -46.27 28.01 2.59
N MET A 29 -47.34 27.23 2.39
CA MET A 29 -48.64 27.75 1.97
C MET A 29 -49.74 27.00 2.72
N ARG A 30 -50.46 27.70 3.59
CA ARG A 30 -51.75 27.32 4.17
C ARG A 30 -52.79 28.26 3.56
N ILE A 31 -53.86 27.73 2.98
CA ILE A 31 -55.09 28.50 2.72
C ILE A 31 -56.28 27.59 3.06
N LEU A 32 -57.14 28.07 3.96
CA LEU A 32 -58.46 27.55 4.31
C LEU A 32 -59.55 28.29 3.49
N THR A 33 -60.81 27.94 3.74
CA THR A 33 -62.10 28.61 3.37
C THR A 33 -62.62 28.36 1.94
N THR A 34 -63.67 27.53 1.76
CA THR A 34 -65.15 27.71 1.90
C THR A 34 -65.78 28.60 0.82
N GLY A 35 -66.52 28.01 -0.12
CA GLY A 35 -67.35 28.72 -1.09
C GLY A 35 -68.39 27.81 -1.73
N ASN A 36 -69.64 28.27 -1.76
CA ASN A 36 -70.85 27.58 -2.12
C ASN A 36 -71.03 27.50 -3.66
N TRP A 37 -71.29 26.30 -4.21
CA TRP A 37 -71.37 26.02 -5.65
C TRP A 37 -72.81 25.89 -6.18
N SER A 38 -73.80 26.34 -5.42
CA SER A 38 -75.23 26.13 -5.69
C SER A 38 -75.82 26.94 -6.87
N SER A 39 -75.01 27.59 -7.71
CA SER A 39 -75.48 28.48 -8.79
C SER A 39 -75.17 27.97 -10.21
N LEU A 40 -74.65 26.76 -10.37
CA LEU A 40 -74.24 26.21 -11.67
C LEU A 40 -75.25 25.27 -12.34
N PHE A 41 -76.49 25.19 -11.87
CA PHE A 41 -77.51 24.33 -12.51
C PHE A 41 -78.79 25.09 -12.83
N PRO A 42 -79.17 25.21 -14.12
CA PRO A 42 -80.45 25.75 -14.55
C PRO A 42 -81.62 24.87 -14.10
N SER A 43 -82.70 25.56 -13.71
CA SER A 43 -84.02 25.02 -13.39
C SER A 43 -84.70 24.51 -14.68
N GLY A 44 -85.11 23.25 -14.70
CA GLY A 44 -85.78 22.63 -15.85
C GLY A 44 -86.19 21.21 -15.55
N ASN A 45 -87.46 21.02 -15.21
CA ASN A 45 -88.09 19.76 -14.83
C ASN A 45 -88.28 18.85 -16.04
N ASP A 46 -87.25 18.14 -16.49
CA ASP A 46 -87.41 17.06 -17.48
C ASP A 46 -86.38 15.96 -17.24
N PHE A 47 -86.42 15.30 -16.08
CA PHE A 47 -85.88 13.95 -15.99
C PHE A 47 -86.49 13.19 -14.79
N PHE A 48 -87.72 12.72 -14.99
CA PHE A 48 -88.34 11.72 -14.14
C PHE A 48 -87.73 10.35 -14.48
N VAL A 49 -86.83 9.85 -13.62
CA VAL A 49 -86.39 8.44 -13.66
C VAL A 49 -87.04 7.71 -12.49
N PRO A 50 -87.82 6.63 -12.74
CA PRO A 50 -88.52 5.91 -11.70
C PRO A 50 -87.54 5.25 -10.71
N ILE A 51 -87.81 5.46 -9.42
CA ILE A 51 -87.08 4.94 -8.27
C ILE A 51 -87.46 3.47 -8.04
N ASN A 52 -87.11 2.57 -8.97
CA ASN A 52 -87.14 1.13 -8.67
C ASN A 52 -86.33 0.31 -9.66
N THR A 53 -85.01 0.31 -9.47
CA THR A 53 -84.21 -0.88 -9.79
C THR A 53 -83.08 -0.94 -8.78
N ILE A 54 -83.19 -1.93 -7.91
CA ILE A 54 -82.16 -2.40 -7.00
C ILE A 54 -80.91 -2.63 -7.85
N ASP A 55 -79.90 -1.77 -7.70
CA ASP A 55 -78.58 -1.95 -8.32
C ASP A 55 -77.87 -3.10 -7.59
N PRO A 56 -77.64 -4.26 -8.24
CA PRO A 56 -76.81 -5.29 -7.65
C PRO A 56 -75.37 -4.80 -7.76
N ARG A 57 -74.80 -4.36 -6.63
CA ARG A 57 -73.37 -4.08 -6.49
C ARG A 57 -72.58 -5.14 -7.28
N PRO A 58 -71.66 -4.74 -8.17
CA PRO A 58 -70.82 -5.71 -8.85
C PRO A 58 -70.07 -6.54 -7.80
N PRO A 59 -69.87 -7.84 -8.03
CA PRO A 59 -69.10 -8.67 -7.11
C PRO A 59 -67.73 -8.02 -6.92
N ARG A 60 -67.39 -7.75 -5.65
CA ARG A 60 -66.07 -7.27 -5.25
C ARG A 60 -65.04 -8.24 -5.87
N PRO A 61 -64.07 -7.77 -6.67
CA PRO A 61 -63.01 -8.64 -7.15
C PRO A 61 -62.41 -9.33 -5.95
N ALA A 62 -62.36 -10.66 -5.97
CA ALA A 62 -61.71 -11.44 -4.93
C ALA A 62 -60.33 -10.84 -4.71
N GLU A 63 -60.09 -10.39 -3.48
CA GLU A 63 -58.80 -10.02 -2.96
C GLU A 63 -57.89 -11.22 -3.22
N ARG A 64 -57.11 -11.14 -4.30
CA ARG A 64 -56.03 -12.07 -4.53
C ARG A 64 -55.04 -11.77 -3.42
N ASP A 65 -55.04 -12.59 -2.39
CA ASP A 65 -53.89 -12.82 -1.52
C ASP A 65 -52.73 -13.28 -2.40
N GLY A 66 -52.11 -12.32 -3.08
CA GLY A 66 -50.82 -12.46 -3.72
C GLY A 66 -49.80 -12.57 -2.62
N GLN A 67 -49.67 -13.77 -2.05
CA GLN A 67 -48.45 -14.18 -1.36
C GLN A 67 -47.29 -13.83 -2.30
N ALA A 68 -46.59 -12.74 -1.98
CA ALA A 68 -45.26 -12.48 -2.51
C ALA A 68 -44.37 -13.59 -1.98
N THR A 69 -44.43 -14.75 -2.64
CA THR A 69 -43.48 -15.82 -2.40
C THR A 69 -42.13 -15.25 -2.80
N ASN A 70 -41.29 -14.97 -1.81
CA ASN A 70 -39.88 -14.76 -2.04
C ASN A 70 -39.36 -16.07 -2.65
N SER A 71 -39.34 -16.14 -3.98
CA SER A 71 -38.79 -17.28 -4.68
C SER A 71 -37.29 -17.24 -4.41
N THR A 72 -36.84 -18.04 -3.46
CA THR A 72 -35.41 -18.25 -3.22
C THR A 72 -34.87 -18.99 -4.44
N LYS A 73 -34.40 -18.24 -5.44
CA LYS A 73 -33.82 -18.80 -6.66
C LYS A 73 -32.52 -19.50 -6.26
N GLY A 74 -32.46 -20.81 -6.44
CA GLY A 74 -31.25 -21.60 -6.28
C GLY A 74 -30.35 -21.46 -7.51
N TYR A 75 -29.03 -21.53 -7.31
CA TYR A 75 -28.05 -21.58 -8.38
C TYR A 75 -28.06 -22.96 -9.04
N THR A 76 -27.83 -23.00 -10.35
CA THR A 76 -27.71 -24.28 -11.06
C THR A 76 -26.33 -24.89 -10.83
N LEU A 77 -26.20 -26.21 -10.96
CA LEU A 77 -24.90 -26.89 -10.87
C LEU A 77 -23.91 -26.33 -11.91
N ILE A 78 -24.39 -26.06 -13.13
CA ILE A 78 -23.55 -25.52 -14.21
C ILE A 78 -23.02 -24.12 -13.89
N GLU A 79 -23.83 -23.28 -13.23
CA GLU A 79 -23.41 -21.93 -12.83
C GLU A 79 -22.28 -21.97 -11.81
N LEU A 80 -22.37 -22.84 -10.80
CA LEU A 80 -21.28 -22.99 -9.84
C LEU A 80 -20.00 -23.53 -10.50
N VAL A 81 -20.11 -24.46 -11.44
CA VAL A 81 -18.95 -24.98 -12.19
C VAL A 81 -18.29 -23.87 -13.01
N VAL A 82 -19.08 -23.05 -13.72
CA VAL A 82 -18.56 -21.92 -14.50
C VAL A 82 -17.89 -20.89 -13.60
N VAL A 83 -18.49 -20.56 -12.45
CA VAL A 83 -17.92 -19.59 -11.50
C VAL A 83 -16.58 -20.07 -10.95
N VAL A 84 -16.48 -21.34 -10.54
CA VAL A 84 -15.21 -21.89 -10.04
C VAL A 84 -14.17 -21.96 -11.16
N ALA A 85 -14.56 -22.30 -12.39
CA ALA A 85 -13.66 -22.28 -13.54
C ALA A 85 -13.13 -20.87 -13.85
N LEU A 86 -14.00 -19.85 -13.81
CA LEU A 86 -13.61 -18.45 -14.00
C LEU A 86 -12.72 -17.94 -12.86
N LEU A 87 -13.02 -18.28 -11.61
CA LEU A 87 -12.16 -17.98 -10.46
C LEU A 87 -10.79 -18.62 -10.63
N GLY A 88 -10.73 -19.88 -11.06
CA GLY A 88 -9.47 -20.57 -11.35
C GLY A 88 -8.66 -19.89 -12.45
N LEU A 89 -9.32 -19.46 -13.54
CA LEU A 89 -8.69 -18.71 -14.62
C LEU A 89 -8.14 -17.37 -14.14
N PHE A 90 -8.95 -16.60 -13.39
CA PHE A 90 -8.52 -15.32 -12.84
C PHE A 90 -7.36 -15.49 -11.86
N LEU A 91 -7.40 -16.47 -10.97
CA LEU A 91 -6.29 -16.76 -10.06
C LEU A 91 -5.03 -17.16 -10.83
N GLY A 92 -5.15 -17.99 -11.87
CA GLY A 92 -4.04 -18.40 -12.73
C GLY A 92 -3.32 -17.24 -13.41
N LEU A 93 -4.06 -16.18 -13.80
CA LEU A 93 -3.50 -14.99 -14.44
C LEU A 93 -3.11 -13.89 -13.44
N ALA A 94 -3.82 -13.74 -12.33
CA ALA A 94 -3.61 -12.69 -11.35
C ALA A 94 -2.38 -12.98 -10.46
N ILE A 95 -2.23 -14.21 -9.96
CA ILE A 95 -1.13 -14.61 -9.06
C ILE A 95 0.26 -14.28 -9.63
N PRO A 96 0.62 -14.65 -10.88
CA PRO A 96 1.96 -14.35 -11.39
C PRO A 96 2.23 -12.85 -11.44
N ARG A 97 1.24 -12.02 -11.81
CA ARG A 97 1.39 -10.57 -11.90
C ARG A 97 1.62 -9.90 -10.53
N PHE A 98 0.96 -10.38 -9.48
CA PHE A 98 1.19 -9.89 -8.11
C PHE A 98 2.58 -10.23 -7.59
N ARG A 99 3.14 -11.40 -7.94
CA ARG A 99 4.50 -11.78 -7.55
C ARG A 99 5.54 -10.84 -8.16
N TYR A 100 5.42 -10.52 -9.45
CA TYR A 100 6.34 -9.58 -10.09
C TYR A 100 6.23 -8.18 -9.49
N ALA A 101 5.02 -7.64 -9.28
CA ALA A 101 4.85 -6.28 -8.75
C ALA A 101 5.46 -6.07 -7.35
N LEU A 102 5.44 -7.09 -6.48
CA LEU A 102 6.07 -7.03 -5.16
C LEU A 102 7.61 -7.16 -5.23
N VAL A 103 8.12 -8.05 -6.09
CA VAL A 103 9.58 -8.22 -6.32
C VAL A 103 10.21 -6.97 -6.96
N THR A 104 9.43 -6.17 -7.68
CA THR A 104 9.96 -4.97 -8.35
C THR A 104 10.46 -3.90 -7.37
N ASP A 105 9.94 -3.78 -6.15
CA ASP A 105 10.38 -2.74 -5.20
C ASP A 105 11.56 -3.17 -4.31
N ASP A 106 11.81 -4.48 -4.17
CA ASP A 106 12.82 -5.00 -3.23
C ASP A 106 14.25 -4.55 -3.56
N LEU A 107 14.64 -4.50 -4.85
CA LEU A 107 15.96 -4.01 -5.25
C LEU A 107 16.16 -2.54 -4.90
N LYS A 108 15.15 -1.71 -5.14
CA LYS A 108 15.19 -0.27 -4.88
C LYS A 108 15.13 -0.01 -3.37
N ALA A 109 14.32 -0.76 -2.63
CA ALA A 109 14.25 -0.72 -1.17
C ALA A 109 15.58 -1.13 -0.54
N THR A 110 16.17 -2.23 -1.01
CA THR A 110 17.50 -2.70 -0.60
C THR A 110 18.56 -1.65 -0.86
N THR A 111 18.57 -1.06 -2.06
CA THR A 111 19.51 0.02 -2.40
C THR A 111 19.39 1.19 -1.43
N ARG A 112 18.16 1.67 -1.17
CA ARG A 112 17.92 2.75 -0.18
C ARG A 112 18.41 2.35 1.22
N ARG A 113 18.15 1.12 1.64
CA ARG A 113 18.58 0.60 2.94
C ARG A 113 20.10 0.53 3.05
N MET A 114 20.79 0.08 2.00
CA MET A 114 22.26 0.08 1.95
C MET A 114 22.85 1.49 2.02
N VAL A 115 22.25 2.46 1.33
CA VAL A 115 22.67 3.87 1.43
C VAL A 115 22.48 4.40 2.85
N GLY A 116 21.35 4.06 3.49
CA GLY A 116 21.10 4.37 4.89
C GLY A 116 22.16 3.77 5.81
N LEU A 117 22.43 2.47 5.67
CA LEU A 117 23.40 1.73 6.47
C LEU A 117 24.82 2.29 6.31
N VAL A 118 25.26 2.57 5.08
CA VAL A 118 26.59 3.16 4.82
C VAL A 118 26.73 4.54 5.48
N ARG A 119 25.66 5.35 5.46
CA ARG A 119 25.65 6.66 6.14
C ARG A 119 25.65 6.50 7.65
N GLU A 120 24.86 5.57 8.17
CA GLU A 120 24.78 5.26 9.59
C GLU A 120 26.13 4.79 10.13
N VAL A 121 26.74 3.76 9.53
CA VAL A 121 28.05 3.24 9.91
C VAL A 121 29.13 4.32 9.85
N ARG A 122 29.11 5.16 8.81
CA ARG A 122 30.01 6.31 8.71
C ARG A 122 29.84 7.28 9.88
N ASN A 123 28.59 7.66 10.17
CA ASN A 123 28.28 8.59 11.24
C ASN A 123 28.65 8.01 12.61
N GLU A 124 28.44 6.72 12.80
CA GLU A 124 28.81 5.98 14.01
C GLU A 124 30.33 5.92 14.21
N ALA A 125 31.07 5.60 13.15
CA ALA A 125 32.53 5.58 13.17
C ALA A 125 33.12 6.94 13.59
N ILE A 126 32.52 8.03 13.11
CA ILE A 126 32.90 9.40 13.49
C ILE A 126 32.47 9.70 14.93
N ARG A 127 31.24 9.36 15.30
CA ARG A 127 30.66 9.68 16.62
C ARG A 127 31.40 8.97 17.75
N GLU A 128 31.65 7.67 17.60
CA GLU A 128 32.30 6.86 18.61
C GLU A 128 33.83 6.85 18.52
N GLN A 129 34.40 7.44 17.46
CA GLN A 129 35.84 7.38 17.19
C GLN A 129 36.39 5.95 17.15
N LYS A 130 35.64 5.05 16.53
CA LYS A 130 35.97 3.63 16.33
C LYS A 130 36.04 3.28 14.85
N VAL A 131 36.76 2.21 14.55
CA VAL A 131 36.75 1.60 13.23
C VAL A 131 35.55 0.66 13.16
N TYR A 132 34.74 0.79 12.11
CA TYR A 132 33.63 -0.10 11.82
C TYR A 132 33.97 -0.96 10.60
N LEU A 133 33.52 -2.21 10.62
CA LEU A 133 33.67 -3.19 9.55
C LEU A 133 32.29 -3.57 9.06
N VAL A 134 32.02 -3.39 7.77
CA VAL A 134 30.79 -3.90 7.15
C VAL A 134 31.15 -5.15 6.38
N HIS A 135 30.58 -6.26 6.81
CA HIS A 135 30.77 -7.57 6.22
C HIS A 135 29.66 -7.83 5.22
N LEU A 136 30.04 -8.24 4.01
CA LEU A 136 29.14 -8.63 2.94
C LEU A 136 29.50 -10.06 2.54
N ASP A 137 28.67 -11.01 2.91
CA ASP A 137 28.78 -12.39 2.46
C ASP A 137 28.00 -12.53 1.14
N LEU A 138 28.75 -12.67 0.04
CA LEU A 138 28.22 -12.75 -1.31
C LEU A 138 27.60 -14.13 -1.62
N GLU A 139 27.91 -15.15 -0.81
CA GLU A 139 27.43 -16.52 -1.01
C GLU A 139 26.13 -16.74 -0.25
N THR A 140 26.07 -16.30 1.01
CA THR A 140 24.87 -16.44 1.84
C THR A 140 23.93 -15.24 1.78
N ASN A 141 24.34 -14.18 1.07
CA ASN A 141 23.56 -12.96 0.85
C ASN A 141 23.17 -12.31 2.19
N ARG A 142 24.19 -12.10 3.03
CA ARG A 142 24.07 -11.51 4.37
C ARG A 142 24.98 -10.32 4.54
N LEU A 143 24.56 -9.42 5.41
CA LEU A 143 25.31 -8.23 5.79
C LEU A 143 25.25 -8.04 7.31
N TRP A 144 26.40 -7.91 7.96
CA TRP A 144 26.48 -7.51 9.36
C TRP A 144 27.58 -6.46 9.57
N ILE A 145 27.58 -5.86 10.76
CA ILE A 145 28.49 -4.77 11.12
C ILE A 145 29.22 -5.17 12.40
N GLU A 146 30.53 -4.99 12.40
CA GLU A 146 31.38 -5.13 13.57
C GLU A 146 32.12 -3.82 13.82
N TYR A 147 32.68 -3.65 15.02
CA TYR A 147 33.51 -2.49 15.33
C TYR A 147 34.70 -2.86 16.23
N ALA A 148 35.74 -2.02 16.18
CA ALA A 148 36.94 -2.21 16.99
C ALA A 148 36.59 -2.15 18.48
N GLY A 149 36.89 -3.24 19.21
CA GLY A 149 36.59 -3.39 20.63
C GLY A 149 35.25 -4.06 20.94
N MET A 150 34.50 -4.50 19.93
CA MET A 150 33.30 -5.34 20.10
C MET A 150 33.70 -6.68 20.72
N GLY A 151 32.99 -7.12 21.77
CA GLY A 151 33.24 -8.40 22.44
C GLY A 151 32.76 -9.59 21.60
N GLU A 152 33.30 -10.79 21.87
CA GLU A 152 32.98 -12.00 21.09
C GLU A 152 31.48 -12.36 21.11
N GLU A 153 30.82 -12.23 22.27
CA GLU A 153 29.37 -12.46 22.38
C GLU A 153 28.56 -11.49 21.51
N GLU A 154 28.96 -10.22 21.48
CA GLU A 154 28.28 -9.20 20.68
C GLU A 154 28.49 -9.42 19.19
N ARG A 155 29.70 -9.85 18.77
CA ARG A 155 29.99 -10.23 17.38
C ARG A 155 29.12 -11.40 16.92
N ALA A 156 28.99 -12.43 17.75
CA ALA A 156 28.13 -13.57 17.46
C ALA A 156 26.67 -13.11 17.28
N LEU A 157 26.17 -12.25 18.15
CA LEU A 157 24.82 -11.67 18.01
C LEU A 157 24.66 -10.84 16.73
N ALA A 158 25.67 -10.05 16.34
CA ALA A 158 25.63 -9.27 15.10
C ALA A 158 25.57 -10.16 13.85
N GLN A 159 26.29 -11.29 13.85
CA GLN A 159 26.24 -12.28 12.78
C GLN A 159 24.90 -13.03 12.74
N GLU A 160 24.35 -13.39 13.90
CA GLU A 160 23.01 -14.01 13.98
C GLU A 160 21.91 -13.06 13.49
N GLN A 161 22.03 -11.78 13.82
CA GLN A 161 21.09 -10.72 13.41
C GLN A 161 21.46 -10.08 12.07
N ALA A 162 22.35 -10.72 11.30
CA ALA A 162 22.77 -10.22 10.01
C ALA A 162 21.56 -9.91 9.12
N PHE A 163 21.60 -8.75 8.47
CA PHE A 163 20.61 -8.40 7.47
C PHE A 163 20.70 -9.38 6.31
N VAL A 164 19.64 -10.14 6.10
CA VAL A 164 19.46 -11.01 4.94
C VAL A 164 18.79 -10.21 3.84
N PHE A 165 19.41 -10.15 2.67
CA PHE A 165 18.82 -9.50 1.51
C PHE A 165 17.50 -10.18 1.11
N PRO A 166 16.49 -9.42 0.63
CA PRO A 166 15.23 -10.00 0.16
C PRO A 166 15.43 -11.05 -0.93
N ARG A 167 14.45 -11.96 -1.08
CA ARG A 167 14.51 -12.97 -2.13
C ARG A 167 14.56 -12.30 -3.50
N GLY A 168 15.45 -12.78 -4.35
CA GLY A 168 15.65 -12.27 -5.69
C GLY A 168 16.36 -10.92 -5.76
N VAL A 169 16.99 -10.46 -4.67
CA VAL A 169 18.00 -9.41 -4.68
C VAL A 169 19.30 -9.99 -4.17
N ARG A 170 20.41 -9.75 -4.88
CA ARG A 170 21.74 -10.21 -4.48
C ARG A 170 22.80 -9.17 -4.75
N VAL A 171 23.90 -9.26 -4.02
CA VAL A 171 25.13 -8.57 -4.40
C VAL A 171 25.78 -9.38 -5.52
N LEU A 172 25.91 -8.78 -6.71
CA LEU A 172 26.54 -9.41 -7.87
C LEU A 172 28.05 -9.47 -7.69
N ASP A 173 28.63 -8.35 -7.28
CA ASP A 173 30.04 -8.21 -6.99
C ASP A 173 30.31 -6.89 -6.25
N VAL A 174 31.52 -6.80 -5.72
CA VAL A 174 32.05 -5.59 -5.10
C VAL A 174 33.43 -5.30 -5.68
N TRP A 175 33.60 -4.14 -6.27
CA TRP A 175 34.91 -3.61 -6.64
C TRP A 175 35.44 -2.69 -5.55
N ARG A 176 36.69 -2.89 -5.13
CA ARG A 176 37.38 -2.03 -4.18
C ARG A 176 38.69 -1.54 -4.77
N ARG A 177 38.98 -0.25 -4.63
CA ARG A 177 40.26 0.33 -5.06
C ARG A 177 41.44 -0.39 -4.40
N GLY A 178 42.35 -0.93 -5.22
CA GLY A 178 43.53 -1.67 -4.78
C GLY A 178 43.30 -3.15 -4.48
N LYS A 179 42.05 -3.64 -4.42
CA LYS A 179 41.71 -5.07 -4.28
C LYS A 179 41.03 -5.67 -5.51
N GLY A 180 40.53 -4.81 -6.41
CA GLY A 180 39.84 -5.24 -7.63
C GLY A 180 38.41 -5.70 -7.36
N LYS A 181 37.87 -6.42 -8.34
CA LYS A 181 36.51 -6.95 -8.37
C LYS A 181 36.44 -8.30 -7.67
N GLN A 182 35.48 -8.48 -6.75
CA GLN A 182 35.23 -9.74 -6.05
C GLN A 182 33.74 -10.08 -6.12
N ALA A 183 33.42 -11.28 -6.60
CA ALA A 183 32.04 -11.76 -6.82
C ALA A 183 31.64 -12.94 -5.91
N HIS A 184 32.58 -13.46 -5.11
CA HIS A 184 32.36 -14.62 -4.24
C HIS A 184 33.03 -14.42 -2.87
N GLY A 185 32.62 -15.24 -1.90
CA GLY A 185 33.08 -15.17 -0.52
C GLY A 185 32.68 -13.88 0.20
N GLU A 186 33.49 -13.53 1.20
CA GLU A 186 33.23 -12.39 2.07
C GLU A 186 34.01 -11.13 1.64
N VAL A 187 33.31 -10.00 1.63
CA VAL A 187 33.87 -8.67 1.37
C VAL A 187 33.71 -7.80 2.62
N ILE A 188 34.84 -7.40 3.20
CA ILE A 188 34.87 -6.49 4.35
C ILE A 188 35.21 -5.07 3.89
N LEU A 189 34.33 -4.10 4.20
CA LEU A 189 34.52 -2.67 3.98
C LEU A 189 34.95 -2.00 5.28
N HIS A 190 36.02 -1.20 5.24
CA HIS A 190 36.60 -0.60 6.45
C HIS A 190 36.20 0.87 6.56
N PHE A 191 35.44 1.22 7.59
CA PHE A 191 35.10 2.59 7.93
C PHE A 191 36.02 3.09 9.05
N SER A 192 36.90 4.01 8.70
CA SER A 192 37.81 4.64 9.68
C SER A 192 37.06 5.56 10.66
N LYS A 193 37.74 5.94 11.74
CA LYS A 193 37.27 6.93 12.73
C LYS A 193 36.94 8.32 12.15
N LYS A 194 37.41 8.60 10.93
CA LYS A 194 37.08 9.83 10.16
C LYS A 194 35.90 9.65 9.22
N GLY A 195 35.27 8.46 9.22
CA GLY A 195 34.18 8.10 8.30
C GLY A 195 34.64 7.82 6.87
N TYR A 196 35.94 7.65 6.64
CA TYR A 196 36.45 7.26 5.34
C TYR A 196 36.34 5.77 5.11
N VAL A 197 36.01 5.41 3.88
CA VAL A 197 35.98 4.05 3.34
C VAL A 197 36.80 4.04 2.05
N GLU A 198 37.42 2.92 1.69
CA GLU A 198 38.03 2.79 0.36
C GLU A 198 36.99 3.03 -0.75
N GLN A 199 37.45 3.53 -1.90
CA GLN A 199 36.57 3.73 -3.04
C GLN A 199 36.01 2.37 -3.47
N THR A 200 34.69 2.22 -3.38
CA THR A 200 34.02 0.94 -3.53
C THR A 200 32.81 1.08 -4.43
N LEU A 201 32.64 0.13 -5.35
CA LEU A 201 31.43 -0.06 -6.12
C LEU A 201 30.78 -1.35 -5.65
N ILE A 202 29.51 -1.28 -5.28
CA ILE A 202 28.71 -2.44 -4.92
C ILE A 202 27.63 -2.58 -5.98
N HIS A 203 27.63 -3.71 -6.67
CA HIS A 203 26.67 -4.00 -7.70
C HIS A 203 25.59 -4.90 -7.13
N LEU A 204 24.34 -4.43 -7.14
CA LEU A 204 23.17 -5.18 -6.74
C LEU A 204 22.40 -5.61 -7.99
N GLY A 205 21.94 -6.84 -8.00
CA GLY A 205 21.12 -7.39 -9.07
C GLY A 205 19.83 -7.97 -8.53
N ALA A 206 18.78 -7.92 -9.34
CA ALA A 206 17.55 -8.65 -9.12
C ALA A 206 17.36 -9.80 -10.11
N ASP A 207 16.53 -10.78 -9.75
CA ASP A 207 16.23 -11.95 -10.61
C ASP A 207 15.55 -11.57 -11.93
N ASP A 208 14.92 -10.40 -11.99
CA ASP A 208 14.32 -9.84 -13.22
C ASP A 208 15.33 -9.13 -14.14
N GLY A 209 16.62 -9.17 -13.80
CA GLY A 209 17.71 -8.60 -14.59
C GLY A 209 17.99 -7.12 -14.35
N ARG A 210 17.28 -6.45 -13.44
CA ARG A 210 17.60 -5.07 -13.06
C ARG A 210 18.85 -5.02 -12.19
N GLU A 211 19.63 -3.97 -12.37
CA GLU A 211 20.90 -3.79 -11.70
C GLU A 211 21.05 -2.37 -11.15
N PHE A 212 21.67 -2.24 -9.99
CA PHE A 212 22.00 -0.97 -9.36
C PHE A 212 23.47 -0.96 -8.95
N THR A 213 24.13 0.18 -9.14
CA THR A 213 25.51 0.38 -8.66
C THR A 213 25.52 1.43 -7.56
N LEU A 214 26.04 1.07 -6.38
CA LEU A 214 26.30 2.01 -5.30
C LEU A 214 27.78 2.37 -5.30
N THR A 215 28.10 3.65 -5.49
CA THR A 215 29.49 4.13 -5.46
C THR A 215 29.75 4.84 -4.14
N LEU A 216 30.60 4.22 -3.31
CA LEU A 216 31.08 4.77 -2.07
C LEU A 216 32.36 5.55 -2.35
N SER A 217 32.29 6.86 -2.11
CA SER A 217 33.44 7.75 -2.21
C SER A 217 34.14 7.87 -0.85
N PRO A 218 35.49 7.88 -0.80
CA PRO A 218 36.21 7.93 0.47
C PRO A 218 35.86 9.15 1.32
N PHE A 219 35.81 10.32 0.69
CA PHE A 219 35.70 11.60 1.41
C PHE A 219 34.30 12.19 1.38
N LEU A 220 33.53 11.96 0.31
CA LEU A 220 32.36 12.80 0.02
C LEU A 220 31.12 12.59 0.91
N GLY A 221 31.12 11.71 1.91
CA GLY A 221 29.94 11.51 2.78
C GLY A 221 28.71 10.88 2.10
N THR A 222 28.62 11.03 0.78
CA THR A 222 27.50 10.65 -0.06
C THR A 222 27.79 9.35 -0.80
N VAL A 223 26.76 8.53 -0.92
CA VAL A 223 26.73 7.38 -1.83
C VAL A 223 26.07 7.83 -3.12
N LYS A 224 26.74 7.65 -4.27
CA LYS A 224 26.12 7.85 -5.58
C LYS A 224 25.44 6.55 -6.00
N ILE A 225 24.30 6.66 -6.67
CA ILE A 225 23.50 5.52 -7.11
C ILE A 225 23.36 5.61 -8.63
N TYR A 226 23.58 4.51 -9.31
CA TYR A 226 23.25 4.33 -10.72
C TYR A 226 22.22 3.22 -10.83
N ASP A 227 21.18 3.43 -11.60
CA ASP A 227 20.10 2.48 -11.94
C ASP A 227 20.49 1.52 -13.06
N LYS A 228 21.77 1.16 -13.10
CA LYS A 228 22.40 0.23 -14.03
C LYS A 228 23.74 -0.25 -13.47
N TYR A 229 24.29 -1.30 -14.05
CA TYR A 229 25.68 -1.67 -13.83
C TYR A 229 26.62 -0.60 -14.42
N VAL A 230 27.55 -0.11 -13.61
CA VAL A 230 28.62 0.83 -14.01
C VAL A 230 29.94 0.31 -13.49
N ASP A 231 30.96 0.25 -14.34
CA ASP A 231 32.34 -0.05 -13.94
C ASP A 231 33.21 1.22 -13.98
N ILE A 232 34.39 1.17 -13.33
CA ILE A 232 35.39 2.26 -13.33
C ILE A 232 36.58 1.93 -14.23
#